data_AF-A0A7S0ATQ2-F1
#
_entry.id   AF-A0A7S0ATQ2-F1
#
_cell.length_a   1.000
_cell.length_b   1.000
_cell.length_c   1.000
_cell.angle_alpha   90.00
_cell.angle_beta   90.00
_cell.angle_gamma   90.00
#
_symmetry.space_group_name_H-M   'P 1'
#
loop_
_entity.id
_entity.type
_entity.pdbx_description
1 polymer ?
#
loop_
_entity_poly.entity_id
_entity_poly.type
_entity_poly.pdbx_seq_one_letter_code
_entity_poly.pdbx_strand_id
1 'polypeptide(L)'
;RGACGSRWGLLPRQRAGQRLGGAGWPAGAAAMPAISIQTIGKELMLACRQLGHAISETLAALVASTVVNASAGSFYVERPIDENDARIVVEEAAKRILSKEEPGISCLRLQAAYESAFAEIDREAQAQRAAAKASEAKAVSWISSFTAKFEQDFDTLTGLYKKIYQFLLLRCTGPMGVARPPKDTQVEREVAAALESVFPRVGLRSFVALTGPEKAAQLQELAGIVLGIRLFNQHQQKGGAGLPALDGVIERLKSAELLNRVQKEAEELNDICKAYTDVIIAAKNPPRGGPWDKLPTEQEIERARSDLLYHRQYLCYLLNLQEDLASSVERLKSDQRSLREEIIDL
;
A
#
# COMPACT_ATOMS: atom_id res chain seq x y z
N ARG A 1 5.30 -8.63 -43.08
CA ARG A 1 5.87 -9.88 -42.50
C ARG A 1 7.30 -9.58 -42.09
N GLY A 2 7.65 -9.79 -40.83
CA GLY A 2 8.97 -9.48 -40.28
C GLY A 2 8.85 -9.05 -38.83
N ALA A 3 8.53 -10.00 -37.95
CA ALA A 3 8.49 -9.83 -36.51
C ALA A 3 9.92 -9.76 -35.96
N CYS A 4 10.22 -8.78 -35.12
CA CYS A 4 11.35 -8.84 -34.19
C CYS A 4 10.82 -8.40 -32.82
N GLY A 5 10.73 -9.39 -31.92
CA GLY A 5 9.95 -9.35 -30.70
C GLY A 5 10.57 -8.48 -29.61
N SER A 6 9.78 -7.51 -29.19
CA SER A 6 9.76 -6.92 -27.85
C SER A 6 9.70 -8.00 -26.75
N ARG A 7 10.69 -8.02 -25.87
CA ARG A 7 10.68 -8.82 -24.63
C ARG A 7 11.15 -7.99 -23.44
N TRP A 8 10.40 -6.93 -23.15
CA TRP A 8 10.31 -6.34 -21.81
C TRP A 8 8.82 -6.23 -21.50
N GLY A 9 8.24 -7.38 -21.20
CA GLY A 9 6.84 -7.49 -20.80
C GLY A 9 6.69 -7.03 -19.36
N LEU A 10 5.66 -6.21 -19.11
CA LEU A 10 5.07 -5.97 -17.80
C LEU A 10 5.01 -7.28 -17.00
N LEU A 11 5.64 -7.32 -15.82
CA LEU A 11 5.59 -8.50 -14.95
C LEU A 11 4.19 -8.63 -14.31
N PRO A 12 3.58 -9.83 -14.31
CA PRO A 12 2.34 -10.09 -13.58
C PRO A 12 2.60 -10.15 -12.07
N ARG A 13 1.67 -9.59 -11.28
CA ARG A 13 1.59 -9.77 -9.82
C ARG A 13 1.64 -11.26 -9.45
N GLN A 14 2.72 -11.72 -8.81
CA GLN A 14 2.82 -13.09 -8.31
C GLN A 14 1.91 -13.30 -7.09
N ARG A 15 0.98 -14.27 -7.19
CA ARG A 15 0.32 -14.90 -6.04
C ARG A 15 1.24 -15.96 -5.46
N ALA A 16 1.38 -15.95 -4.14
CA ALA A 16 2.14 -16.92 -3.39
C ALA A 16 1.46 -18.30 -3.34
N GLY A 17 2.29 -19.35 -3.42
CA GLY A 17 2.04 -20.64 -2.78
C GLY A 17 1.73 -21.81 -3.71
N GLN A 18 2.67 -22.76 -3.81
CA GLN A 18 2.37 -24.20 -3.67
C GLN A 18 3.67 -25.02 -3.53
N ARG A 19 3.66 -25.92 -2.54
CA ARG A 19 4.69 -26.94 -2.27
C ARG A 19 4.59 -28.05 -3.30
N LEU A 20 5.73 -28.59 -3.75
CA LEU A 20 5.84 -29.96 -4.24
C LEU A 20 7.14 -30.59 -3.72
N GLY A 21 7.03 -31.83 -3.26
CA GLY A 21 8.08 -32.55 -2.55
C GLY A 21 8.93 -33.47 -3.42
N GLY A 22 10.02 -33.94 -2.80
CA GLY A 22 10.60 -35.28 -2.93
C GLY A 22 11.29 -35.67 -4.23
N ALA A 23 12.63 -35.63 -4.24
CA ALA A 23 13.48 -36.66 -4.85
C ALA A 23 14.90 -36.57 -4.26
N GLY A 24 15.40 -37.68 -3.71
CA GLY A 24 16.70 -37.76 -3.05
C GLY A 24 17.88 -37.73 -4.03
N TRP A 25 18.95 -37.06 -3.61
CA TRP A 25 20.27 -37.07 -4.26
C TRP A 25 21.34 -37.62 -3.29
N PRO A 26 22.39 -38.28 -3.80
CA PRO A 26 23.34 -39.03 -2.98
C PRO A 26 24.33 -38.11 -2.24
N ALA A 27 24.74 -38.57 -1.06
CA ALA A 27 25.68 -37.91 -0.17
C ALA A 27 27.08 -37.78 -0.80
N GLY A 28 27.69 -36.59 -0.72
CA GLY A 28 29.11 -36.41 -1.03
C GLY A 28 29.51 -35.14 -1.79
N ALA A 29 28.88 -34.00 -1.54
CA ALA A 29 29.47 -32.69 -1.84
C ALA A 29 29.11 -31.77 -0.69
N ALA A 30 30.10 -31.14 -0.05
CA ALA A 30 29.85 -30.09 0.92
C ALA A 30 29.04 -28.99 0.23
N ALA A 31 27.76 -28.88 0.58
CA ALA A 31 26.91 -27.82 0.08
C ALA A 31 27.45 -26.50 0.63
N MET A 32 28.25 -25.80 -0.19
CA MET A 32 28.57 -24.40 0.03
C MET A 32 27.25 -23.65 0.27
N PRO A 33 27.13 -22.81 1.31
CA PRO A 33 25.90 -22.10 1.58
C PRO A 33 25.63 -21.15 0.41
N ALA A 34 24.62 -21.47 -0.40
CA ALA A 34 24.19 -20.59 -1.48
C ALA A 34 23.71 -19.27 -0.88
N ILE A 35 24.39 -18.18 -1.21
CA ILE A 35 24.04 -16.85 -0.67
C ILE A 35 22.80 -16.35 -1.40
N SER A 36 21.79 -15.97 -0.63
CA SER A 36 20.54 -15.43 -1.18
C SER A 36 20.73 -13.99 -1.68
N ILE A 37 19.98 -13.61 -2.71
CA ILE A 37 19.97 -12.21 -3.21
C ILE A 37 19.54 -11.21 -2.11
N GLN A 38 18.76 -11.65 -1.12
CA GLN A 38 18.38 -10.84 0.04
C GLN A 38 19.56 -10.57 0.97
N THR A 39 20.46 -11.54 1.15
CA THR A 39 21.70 -11.38 1.93
C THR A 39 22.61 -10.38 1.23
N ILE A 40 22.81 -10.54 -0.08
CA ILE A 40 23.58 -9.62 -0.93
C ILE A 40 22.99 -8.20 -0.87
N GLY A 41 21.66 -8.09 -0.95
CA GLY A 41 20.97 -6.80 -0.83
C GLY A 41 21.25 -6.09 0.49
N LYS A 42 21.29 -6.82 1.62
CA LYS A 42 21.63 -6.24 2.94
C LYS A 42 23.08 -5.76 3.01
N GLU A 43 24.01 -6.53 2.49
CA GLU A 43 25.43 -6.15 2.43
C GLU A 43 25.64 -4.92 1.53
N LEU A 44 24.95 -4.87 0.40
CA LEU A 44 24.96 -3.72 -0.51
C LEU A 44 24.39 -2.45 0.14
N MET A 45 23.30 -2.56 0.91
CA MET A 45 22.78 -1.44 1.70
C MET A 45 23.80 -0.93 2.71
N LEU A 46 24.52 -1.82 3.40
CA LEU A 46 25.57 -1.44 4.34
C LEU A 46 26.75 -0.75 3.64
N ALA A 47 27.20 -1.30 2.52
CA ALA A 47 28.29 -0.72 1.72
C ALA A 47 27.93 0.68 1.22
N CYS A 48 26.73 0.87 0.66
CA CYS A 48 26.26 2.19 0.21
C CYS A 48 26.14 3.18 1.38
N ARG A 49 25.67 2.72 2.54
CA ARG A 49 25.53 3.55 3.74
C ARG A 49 26.89 4.02 4.27
N GLN A 50 27.93 3.18 4.23
CA GLN A 50 29.30 3.57 4.60
C GLN A 50 29.85 4.67 3.68
N LEU A 51 29.39 4.70 2.42
CA LEU A 51 29.73 5.73 1.44
C LEU A 51 28.81 6.96 1.50
N GLY A 52 27.95 7.06 2.53
CA GLY A 52 27.05 8.21 2.75
C GLY A 52 25.73 8.16 1.99
N HIS A 53 25.40 7.05 1.34
CA HIS A 53 24.18 6.89 0.54
C HIS A 53 23.24 5.83 1.16
N ALA A 54 22.08 6.27 1.63
CA ALA A 54 21.01 5.36 2.06
C ALA A 54 20.17 4.93 0.83
N ILE A 55 19.99 3.63 0.64
CA ILE A 55 19.18 3.05 -0.43
C ILE A 55 18.10 2.14 0.16
N SER A 56 16.99 1.95 -0.55
CA SER A 56 15.95 1.01 -0.14
C SER A 56 16.37 -0.43 -0.40
N GLU A 57 15.81 -1.37 0.37
CA GLU A 57 16.03 -2.81 0.19
C GLU A 57 15.60 -3.26 -1.22
N THR A 58 14.50 -2.71 -1.74
CA THR A 58 14.02 -2.97 -3.10
C THR A 58 15.03 -2.53 -4.15
N LEU A 59 15.63 -1.34 -4.01
CA LEU A 59 16.66 -0.87 -4.96
C LEU A 59 17.90 -1.76 -4.91
N ALA A 60 18.35 -2.13 -3.71
CA ALA A 60 19.50 -3.01 -3.54
C ALA A 60 19.25 -4.39 -4.20
N ALA A 61 18.07 -4.97 -4.00
CA ALA A 61 17.70 -6.26 -4.59
C ALA A 61 17.60 -6.21 -6.13
N LEU A 62 16.99 -5.16 -6.68
CA LEU A 62 16.87 -4.98 -8.13
C LEU A 62 18.24 -4.82 -8.79
N VAL A 63 19.09 -3.95 -8.25
CA VAL A 63 20.44 -3.73 -8.81
C VAL A 63 21.27 -5.00 -8.69
N ALA A 64 21.31 -5.65 -7.53
CA ALA A 64 22.03 -6.91 -7.34
C ALA A 64 21.57 -7.97 -8.36
N SER A 65 20.26 -8.08 -8.61
CA SER A 65 19.72 -9.01 -9.61
C SER A 65 20.19 -8.72 -11.03
N THR A 66 20.36 -7.44 -11.40
CA THR A 66 20.89 -7.07 -12.72
C THR A 66 22.37 -7.36 -12.88
N VAL A 67 23.15 -7.31 -11.80
CA VAL A 67 24.59 -7.61 -11.81
C VAL A 67 24.82 -9.12 -11.86
N VAL A 68 24.06 -9.90 -11.08
CA VAL A 68 24.14 -11.37 -11.07
C VAL A 68 23.83 -11.96 -12.44
N ASN A 69 22.92 -11.35 -13.20
CA ASN A 69 22.45 -11.88 -14.49
C ASN A 69 22.88 -11.05 -15.71
N ALA A 70 24.07 -10.45 -15.65
CA ALA A 70 24.57 -9.50 -16.65
C ALA A 70 24.55 -10.02 -18.11
N SER A 71 24.68 -11.33 -18.33
CA SER A 71 24.73 -11.96 -19.67
C SER A 71 23.42 -12.60 -20.13
N ALA A 72 22.44 -12.81 -19.25
CA ALA A 72 21.22 -13.55 -19.56
C ALA A 72 19.97 -12.65 -19.73
N GLY A 73 19.99 -11.42 -19.20
CA GLY A 73 18.80 -10.55 -19.17
C GLY A 73 17.62 -11.15 -18.38
N SER A 74 17.88 -12.20 -17.60
CA SER A 74 16.94 -12.91 -16.73
C SER A 74 17.05 -12.36 -15.30
N PHE A 75 15.97 -12.41 -14.52
CA PHE A 75 16.01 -12.09 -13.09
C PHE A 75 16.19 -13.34 -12.21
N TYR A 76 16.25 -14.54 -12.81
CA TYR A 76 16.39 -15.79 -12.08
C TYR A 76 17.85 -16.14 -11.88
N VAL A 77 18.22 -16.46 -10.64
CA VAL A 77 19.54 -16.96 -10.29
C VAL A 77 19.60 -18.44 -10.65
N GLU A 78 20.13 -18.77 -11.83
CA GLU A 78 20.25 -20.16 -12.31
C GLU A 78 21.37 -20.95 -11.61
N ARG A 79 22.32 -20.26 -10.96
CA ARG A 79 23.47 -20.87 -10.28
C ARG A 79 23.56 -20.39 -8.82
N PRO A 80 23.85 -21.28 -7.86
CA PRO A 80 24.11 -20.87 -6.49
C PRO A 80 25.28 -19.88 -6.46
N ILE A 81 25.08 -18.73 -5.81
CA ILE A 81 26.09 -17.67 -5.69
C ILE A 81 27.00 -18.05 -4.52
N ASP A 82 28.31 -18.14 -4.79
CA ASP A 82 29.31 -18.35 -3.75
C ASP A 82 29.71 -17.03 -3.06
N GLU A 83 30.50 -17.11 -1.99
CA GLU A 83 30.89 -15.94 -1.20
C GLU A 83 31.78 -14.96 -1.97
N ASN A 84 32.58 -15.44 -2.91
CA ASN A 84 33.45 -14.59 -3.71
C ASN A 84 32.64 -13.84 -4.78
N ASP A 85 31.72 -14.54 -5.44
CA ASP A 85 30.77 -13.98 -6.40
C ASP A 85 29.86 -12.95 -5.73
N ALA A 86 29.39 -13.23 -4.51
CA ALA A 86 28.58 -12.28 -3.75
C ALA A 86 29.33 -10.95 -3.48
N ARG A 87 30.61 -11.01 -3.12
CA ARG A 87 31.43 -9.81 -2.89
C ARG A 87 31.64 -9.01 -4.19
N ILE A 88 31.88 -9.68 -5.31
CA ILE A 88 31.99 -9.04 -6.63
C ILE A 88 30.68 -8.36 -7.00
N VAL A 89 29.54 -9.03 -6.78
CA VAL A 89 28.21 -8.48 -7.04
C VAL A 89 27.96 -7.23 -6.19
N VAL A 90 28.31 -7.25 -4.90
CA VAL A 90 28.16 -6.08 -4.01
C VAL A 90 29.01 -4.92 -4.52
N GLU A 91 30.26 -5.15 -4.91
CA GLU A 91 31.17 -4.10 -5.37
C GLU A 91 30.66 -3.48 -6.69
N GLU A 92 30.32 -4.29 -7.68
CA GLU A 92 29.83 -3.82 -8.98
C GLU A 92 28.45 -3.16 -8.86
N ALA A 93 27.56 -3.69 -8.02
CA ALA A 93 26.27 -3.07 -7.73
C ALA A 93 26.43 -1.71 -7.02
N ALA A 94 27.38 -1.59 -6.08
CA ALA A 94 27.66 -0.33 -5.40
C ALA A 94 28.21 0.73 -6.39
N LYS A 95 29.17 0.35 -7.25
CA LYS A 95 29.66 1.22 -8.32
C LYS A 95 28.52 1.71 -9.22
N ARG A 96 27.63 0.80 -9.63
CA ARG A 96 26.49 1.11 -10.48
C ARG A 96 25.48 2.05 -9.81
N ILE A 97 25.21 1.86 -8.52
CA ILE A 97 24.32 2.74 -7.74
C ILE A 97 24.90 4.15 -7.61
N LEU A 98 26.22 4.26 -7.48
CA LEU A 98 26.90 5.55 -7.28
C LEU A 98 27.20 6.27 -8.59
N SER A 99 27.12 5.58 -9.73
CA SER A 99 27.19 6.20 -11.04
C SER A 99 26.04 7.19 -11.22
N LYS A 100 26.37 8.45 -11.52
CA LYS A 100 25.39 9.51 -11.79
C LYS A 100 24.90 9.51 -13.24
N GLU A 101 25.56 8.80 -14.13
CA GLU A 101 25.42 9.01 -15.59
C GLU A 101 24.86 7.81 -16.34
N GLU A 102 24.62 6.68 -15.69
CA GLU A 102 24.06 5.50 -16.37
C GLU A 102 22.52 5.56 -16.38
N PRO A 103 21.85 5.67 -17.54
CA PRO A 103 20.38 5.80 -17.56
C PRO A 103 19.68 4.55 -17.02
N GLY A 104 20.33 3.38 -17.08
CA GLY A 104 19.83 2.13 -16.52
C GLY A 104 19.59 2.18 -15.01
N ILE A 105 20.45 2.86 -14.24
CA ILE A 105 20.24 2.98 -12.78
C ILE A 105 19.04 3.88 -12.47
N SER A 106 18.76 4.89 -13.30
CA SER A 106 17.58 5.76 -13.14
C SER A 106 16.28 4.99 -13.30
N CYS A 107 16.20 4.04 -14.24
CA CYS A 107 15.05 3.14 -14.38
C CYS A 107 14.85 2.27 -13.14
N LEU A 108 15.92 1.66 -12.63
CA LEU A 108 15.86 0.81 -11.43
C LEU A 108 15.48 1.60 -10.19
N ARG A 109 15.96 2.85 -10.06
CA ARG A 109 15.54 3.78 -8.99
C ARG A 109 14.06 4.11 -9.07
N LEU A 110 13.55 4.40 -10.27
CA LEU A 110 12.13 4.68 -10.47
C LEU A 110 11.27 3.46 -10.11
N GLN A 111 11.64 2.27 -10.57
CA GLN A 111 10.95 1.03 -10.22
C GLN A 111 10.95 0.78 -8.71
N ALA A 112 12.12 0.89 -8.06
CA ALA A 112 12.24 0.70 -6.62
C ALA A 112 11.40 1.71 -5.83
N ALA A 113 11.37 2.98 -6.26
CA ALA A 113 10.56 4.02 -5.64
C ALA A 113 9.07 3.71 -5.76
N TYR A 114 8.62 3.33 -6.97
CA TYR A 114 7.22 2.98 -7.23
C TYR A 114 6.76 1.78 -6.38
N GLU A 115 7.53 0.70 -6.37
CA GLU A 115 7.21 -0.52 -5.61
C GLU A 115 7.23 -0.27 -4.10
N SER A 116 8.23 0.46 -3.60
CA SER A 116 8.36 0.75 -2.16
C SER A 116 7.23 1.63 -1.66
N ALA A 117 6.85 2.67 -2.41
CA ALA A 117 5.78 3.59 -2.02
C ALA A 117 4.43 2.85 -1.86
N PHE A 118 4.08 1.98 -2.81
CA PHE A 118 2.83 1.23 -2.73
C PHE A 118 2.84 0.23 -1.56
N ALA A 119 3.95 -0.46 -1.34
CA ALA A 119 4.10 -1.42 -0.24
C ALA A 119 4.06 -0.74 1.13
N GLU A 120 4.62 0.46 1.27
CA GLU A 120 4.60 1.24 2.51
C GLU A 120 3.19 1.70 2.87
N ILE A 121 2.46 2.27 1.89
CA ILE A 121 1.07 2.72 2.09
C ILE A 121 0.18 1.54 2.53
N ASP A 122 0.28 0.40 1.85
CA ASP A 122 -0.52 -0.79 2.18
C ASP A 122 -0.16 -1.35 3.57
N ARG A 123 1.14 -1.40 3.90
CA ARG A 123 1.61 -1.85 5.22
C ARG A 123 1.12 -0.95 6.33
N GLU A 124 1.18 0.37 6.16
CA GLU A 124 0.72 1.33 7.17
C GLU A 124 -0.80 1.21 7.36
N ALA A 125 -1.58 1.17 6.28
CA ALA A 125 -3.02 1.00 6.34
C ALA A 125 -3.41 -0.32 7.03
N GLN A 126 -2.71 -1.41 6.73
CA GLN A 126 -2.94 -2.70 7.34
C GLN A 126 -2.55 -2.73 8.82
N ALA A 127 -1.43 -2.08 9.19
CA ALA A 127 -1.01 -1.96 10.58
C ALA A 127 -2.04 -1.18 11.43
N GLN A 128 -2.56 -0.07 10.89
CA GLN A 128 -3.60 0.72 11.55
C GLN A 128 -4.90 -0.10 11.75
N ARG A 129 -5.35 -0.81 10.71
CA ARG A 129 -6.54 -1.70 10.79
C ARG A 129 -6.34 -2.85 11.77
N ALA A 130 -5.17 -3.50 11.74
CA ALA A 130 -4.85 -4.59 12.64
C ALA A 130 -4.82 -4.12 14.10
N ALA A 131 -4.25 -2.94 14.37
CA ALA A 131 -4.23 -2.36 15.71
C ALA A 131 -5.64 -2.04 16.22
N ALA A 132 -6.51 -1.44 15.40
CA ALA A 132 -7.90 -1.18 15.75
C ALA A 132 -8.66 -2.48 16.07
N LYS A 133 -8.56 -3.49 15.18
CA LYS A 133 -9.19 -4.79 15.35
C LYS A 133 -8.69 -5.55 16.59
N ALA A 134 -7.40 -5.45 16.91
CA ALA A 134 -6.82 -6.09 18.09
C ALA A 134 -7.36 -5.45 19.39
N SER A 135 -7.44 -4.11 19.45
CA SER A 135 -8.01 -3.41 20.59
C SER A 135 -9.51 -3.73 20.78
N GLU A 136 -10.25 -3.78 19.67
CA GLU A 136 -11.65 -4.21 19.67
C GLU A 136 -11.81 -5.64 20.19
N ALA A 137 -11.06 -6.60 19.62
CA ALA A 137 -11.12 -8.01 20.00
C ALA A 137 -10.78 -8.22 21.48
N LYS A 138 -9.82 -7.46 22.02
CA LYS A 138 -9.49 -7.48 23.46
C LYS A 138 -10.67 -7.03 24.32
N ALA A 139 -11.37 -5.97 23.93
CA ALA A 139 -12.54 -5.48 24.64
C ALA A 139 -13.69 -6.49 24.57
N VAL A 140 -14.00 -6.99 23.37
CA VAL A 140 -15.05 -8.00 23.16
C VAL A 140 -14.75 -9.28 23.94
N SER A 141 -13.53 -9.81 23.88
CA SER A 141 -13.12 -11.01 24.62
C SER A 141 -13.32 -10.85 26.13
N TRP A 142 -12.93 -9.71 26.69
CA TRP A 142 -13.15 -9.41 28.10
C TRP A 142 -14.65 -9.35 28.45
N ILE A 143 -15.46 -8.68 27.63
CA ILE A 143 -16.90 -8.53 27.89
C ILE A 143 -17.64 -9.87 27.73
N SER A 144 -17.32 -10.66 26.71
CA SER A 144 -17.94 -11.95 26.43
C SER A 144 -17.61 -13.01 27.48
N SER A 145 -16.42 -12.95 28.08
CA SER A 145 -16.01 -13.85 29.17
C SER A 145 -16.51 -13.41 30.54
N PHE A 146 -17.07 -12.20 30.65
CA PHE A 146 -17.57 -11.67 31.90
C PHE A 146 -18.77 -12.48 32.42
N THR A 147 -18.65 -12.95 33.65
CA THR A 147 -19.71 -13.61 34.42
C THR A 147 -19.79 -12.97 35.79
N ALA A 148 -21.00 -12.75 36.30
CA ALA A 148 -21.23 -12.18 37.63
C ALA A 148 -22.28 -13.00 38.38
N LYS A 149 -22.15 -13.08 39.70
CA LYS A 149 -23.16 -13.70 40.57
C LYS A 149 -24.23 -12.65 40.90
N PHE A 150 -25.48 -12.98 40.64
CA PHE A 150 -26.59 -12.04 40.51
C PHE A 150 -27.01 -11.32 41.81
N GLU A 151 -26.55 -11.74 42.99
CA GLU A 151 -27.20 -11.33 44.25
C GLU A 151 -26.72 -9.99 44.84
N GLN A 152 -25.48 -9.49 44.62
CA GLN A 152 -25.02 -8.26 45.32
C GLN A 152 -24.00 -7.36 44.57
N ASP A 153 -23.81 -7.53 43.27
CA ASP A 153 -22.57 -7.08 42.62
C ASP A 153 -22.76 -5.81 41.74
N PHE A 154 -23.33 -4.74 42.32
CA PHE A 154 -23.60 -3.49 41.59
C PHE A 154 -22.32 -2.81 41.06
N ASP A 155 -21.21 -2.91 41.80
CA ASP A 155 -19.91 -2.38 41.40
C ASP A 155 -19.33 -3.15 40.20
N THR A 156 -19.53 -4.47 40.13
CA THR A 156 -19.04 -5.28 39.01
C THR A 156 -19.87 -5.04 37.75
N LEU A 157 -21.20 -4.87 37.88
CA LEU A 157 -22.06 -4.42 36.77
C LEU A 157 -21.68 -3.02 36.27
N THR A 158 -21.30 -2.12 37.19
CA THR A 158 -20.79 -0.79 36.83
C THR A 158 -19.46 -0.90 36.05
N GLY A 159 -18.59 -1.83 36.45
CA GLY A 159 -17.36 -2.15 35.71
C GLY A 159 -17.62 -2.68 34.30
N LEU A 160 -18.59 -3.59 34.14
CA LEU A 160 -19.02 -4.11 32.85
C LEU A 160 -19.55 -2.99 31.94
N TYR A 161 -20.43 -2.14 32.46
CA TYR A 161 -20.99 -1.02 31.70
C TYR A 161 -19.89 -0.07 31.20
N LYS A 162 -18.91 0.27 32.05
CA LYS A 162 -17.73 1.05 31.66
C LYS A 162 -16.92 0.37 30.55
N LYS A 163 -16.83 -0.96 30.54
CA LYS A 163 -16.13 -1.71 29.50
C LYS A 163 -16.88 -1.75 28.17
N ILE A 164 -18.21 -1.89 28.21
CA ILE A 164 -19.07 -1.75 27.02
C ILE A 164 -18.92 -0.35 26.43
N TYR A 165 -18.97 0.68 27.27
CA TYR A 165 -18.73 2.06 26.85
C TYR A 165 -17.35 2.26 26.20
N GLN A 166 -16.27 1.71 26.79
CA GLN A 166 -14.93 1.75 26.19
C GLN A 166 -14.89 1.06 24.82
N PHE A 167 -15.57 -0.08 24.67
CA PHE A 167 -15.69 -0.76 23.38
C PHE A 167 -16.39 0.13 22.33
N LEU A 168 -17.47 0.80 22.70
CA LEU A 168 -18.18 1.71 21.79
C LEU A 168 -17.34 2.92 21.40
N LEU A 169 -16.52 3.46 22.32
CA LEU A 169 -15.55 4.50 21.98
C LEU A 169 -14.46 4.04 21.00
N LEU A 170 -14.15 2.74 20.93
CA LEU A 170 -13.23 2.20 19.93
C LEU A 170 -13.91 2.05 18.56
N ARG A 171 -15.19 1.64 18.54
CA ARG A 171 -15.87 1.23 17.31
C ARG A 171 -16.71 2.31 16.64
N CYS A 172 -17.30 3.21 17.43
CA CYS A 172 -18.31 4.18 16.97
C CYS A 172 -17.72 5.56 16.67
N THR A 173 -16.40 5.72 16.64
CA THR A 173 -15.72 7.02 16.45
C THR A 173 -15.00 7.14 15.10
N GLY A 174 -15.20 6.15 14.22
CA GLY A 174 -14.69 6.13 12.86
C GLY A 174 -15.14 4.88 12.11
N PRO A 175 -15.13 4.89 10.76
CA PRO A 175 -15.64 3.78 9.95
C PRO A 175 -14.91 2.45 10.22
N MET A 176 -13.60 2.52 10.49
CA MET A 176 -12.72 1.35 10.75
C MET A 176 -12.44 1.14 12.24
N GLY A 177 -13.10 1.91 13.12
CA GLY A 177 -12.71 2.00 14.53
C GLY A 177 -11.32 2.59 14.73
N VAL A 178 -10.90 2.65 16.00
CA VAL A 178 -9.60 3.20 16.42
C VAL A 178 -8.93 2.27 17.42
N ALA A 179 -7.59 2.24 17.43
CA ALA A 179 -6.85 1.43 18.39
C ALA A 179 -6.94 1.96 19.83
N ARG A 180 -7.27 3.25 19.99
CA ARG A 180 -7.37 3.93 21.29
C ARG A 180 -8.62 4.83 21.33
N PRO A 181 -9.38 4.84 22.44
CA PRO A 181 -10.53 5.72 22.58
C PRO A 181 -10.12 7.19 22.40
N PRO A 182 -10.90 8.00 21.67
CA PRO A 182 -10.66 9.44 21.61
C PRO A 182 -10.85 10.07 22.99
N LYS A 183 -10.10 11.15 23.25
CA LYS A 183 -10.17 11.93 24.50
C LYS A 183 -11.06 13.16 24.36
N ASP A 184 -11.93 13.18 23.36
CA ASP A 184 -12.83 14.30 23.09
C ASP A 184 -14.09 14.14 23.94
N THR A 185 -14.29 15.09 24.86
CA THR A 185 -15.43 15.11 25.78
C THR A 185 -16.77 15.15 25.05
N GLN A 186 -16.85 15.76 23.88
CA GLN A 186 -18.11 15.81 23.10
C GLN A 186 -18.42 14.43 22.51
N VAL A 187 -17.42 13.75 21.94
CA VAL A 187 -17.55 12.37 21.45
C VAL A 187 -17.98 11.44 22.58
N GLU A 188 -17.31 11.56 23.73
CA GLU A 188 -17.61 10.78 24.93
C GLU A 188 -19.06 10.94 25.39
N ARG A 189 -19.57 12.18 25.40
CA ARG A 189 -20.96 12.50 25.75
C ARG A 189 -21.97 11.96 24.75
N GLU A 190 -21.70 12.10 23.45
CA GLU A 190 -22.59 11.58 22.40
C GLU A 190 -22.70 10.05 22.46
N VAL A 191 -21.56 9.36 22.62
CA VAL A 191 -21.55 7.89 22.75
C VAL A 191 -22.27 7.46 24.04
N ALA A 192 -22.08 8.18 25.15
CA ALA A 192 -22.78 7.87 26.40
C ALA A 192 -24.29 8.08 26.30
N ALA A 193 -24.74 9.18 25.68
CA ALA A 193 -26.15 9.46 25.47
C ALA A 193 -26.82 8.42 24.56
N ALA A 194 -26.16 8.04 23.45
CA ALA A 194 -26.65 6.98 22.57
C ALA A 194 -26.69 5.62 23.27
N LEU A 195 -25.68 5.30 24.09
CA LEU A 195 -25.65 4.07 24.86
C LEU A 195 -26.79 4.00 25.88
N GLU A 196 -27.00 5.04 26.70
CA GLU A 196 -28.09 5.06 27.68
C GLU A 196 -29.48 5.01 27.01
N SER A 197 -29.62 5.52 25.77
CA SER A 197 -30.86 5.44 25.01
C SER A 197 -31.19 4.03 24.49
N VAL A 198 -30.18 3.25 24.09
CA VAL A 198 -30.39 1.95 23.42
C VAL A 198 -30.22 0.78 24.39
N PHE A 199 -29.32 0.94 25.37
CA PHE A 199 -28.95 -0.09 26.32
C PHE A 199 -28.77 0.52 27.72
N PRO A 200 -29.89 0.87 28.39
CA PRO A 200 -29.86 1.42 29.73
C PRO A 200 -29.34 0.38 30.72
N ARG A 201 -28.80 0.84 31.85
CA ARG A 201 -28.16 -0.01 32.87
C ARG A 201 -29.02 -1.16 33.40
N VAL A 202 -30.34 -1.02 33.38
CA VAL A 202 -31.28 -2.09 33.76
C VAL A 202 -31.17 -3.33 32.86
N GLY A 203 -30.73 -3.16 31.61
CA GLY A 203 -30.49 -4.23 30.64
C GLY A 203 -29.21 -5.04 30.88
N LEU A 204 -28.34 -4.61 31.82
CA LEU A 204 -27.12 -5.36 32.13
C LEU A 204 -27.41 -6.76 32.68
N ARG A 205 -28.52 -6.94 33.41
CA ARG A 205 -28.89 -8.24 33.97
C ARG A 205 -29.19 -9.28 32.90
N SER A 206 -29.96 -8.92 31.88
CA SER A 206 -30.25 -9.82 30.76
C SER A 206 -29.00 -10.08 29.91
N PHE A 207 -28.15 -9.05 29.71
CA PHE A 207 -26.89 -9.20 28.98
C PHE A 207 -25.92 -10.17 29.65
N VAL A 208 -25.79 -10.15 30.98
CA VAL A 208 -24.89 -11.07 31.71
C VAL A 208 -25.34 -12.53 31.58
N ALA A 209 -26.64 -12.78 31.47
CA ALA A 209 -27.22 -14.11 31.32
C ALA A 209 -26.92 -14.77 29.96
N LEU A 210 -26.51 -14.00 28.96
CA LEU A 210 -26.15 -14.50 27.64
C LEU A 210 -24.83 -15.28 27.65
N THR A 211 -24.70 -16.18 26.69
CA THR A 211 -23.44 -16.90 26.39
C THR A 211 -22.40 -15.94 25.80
N GLY A 212 -21.12 -16.33 25.84
CA GLY A 212 -20.03 -15.51 25.27
C GLY A 212 -20.23 -15.14 23.80
N PRO A 213 -20.64 -16.07 22.91
CA PRO A 213 -20.96 -15.76 21.52
C PRO A 213 -22.12 -14.80 21.35
N GLU A 214 -23.21 -14.98 22.11
CA GLU A 214 -24.38 -14.09 22.09
C GLU A 214 -24.01 -12.67 22.56
N LYS A 215 -23.20 -12.55 23.63
CA LYS A 215 -22.65 -11.26 24.08
C LYS A 215 -21.85 -10.58 22.97
N ALA A 216 -21.00 -11.32 22.26
CA ALA A 216 -20.20 -10.76 21.17
C ALA A 216 -21.08 -10.25 20.02
N ALA A 217 -22.10 -11.02 19.62
CA ALA A 217 -23.05 -10.62 18.59
C ALA A 217 -23.84 -9.36 19.01
N GLN A 218 -24.38 -9.36 20.23
CA GLN A 218 -25.14 -8.22 20.73
C GLN A 218 -24.29 -6.96 20.89
N LEU A 219 -23.00 -7.07 21.21
CA LEU A 219 -22.09 -5.92 21.22
C LEU A 219 -21.89 -5.33 19.82
N GLN A 220 -21.76 -6.17 18.80
CA GLN A 220 -21.62 -5.68 17.42
C GLN A 220 -22.90 -4.99 16.93
N GLU A 221 -24.06 -5.55 17.23
CA GLU A 221 -25.35 -4.90 16.95
C GLU A 221 -25.50 -3.57 17.71
N LEU A 222 -25.18 -3.56 19.01
CA LEU A 222 -25.20 -2.35 19.82
C LEU A 222 -24.28 -1.26 19.23
N ALA A 223 -23.07 -1.63 18.79
CA ALA A 223 -22.16 -0.71 18.13
C ALA A 223 -22.73 -0.16 16.82
N GLY A 224 -23.41 -1.01 16.03
CA GLY A 224 -24.10 -0.60 14.81
C GLY A 224 -25.21 0.42 15.09
N ILE A 225 -26.07 0.15 16.08
CA ILE A 225 -27.16 1.06 16.46
C ILE A 225 -26.60 2.39 16.99
N VAL A 226 -25.61 2.35 17.90
CA VAL A 226 -24.98 3.55 18.47
C VAL A 226 -24.32 4.38 17.37
N LEU A 227 -23.58 3.74 16.44
CA LEU A 227 -23.00 4.45 15.30
C LEU A 227 -24.08 5.06 14.40
N GLY A 228 -25.16 4.33 14.13
CA GLY A 228 -26.31 4.81 13.35
C GLY A 228 -26.95 6.06 13.97
N ILE A 229 -27.20 6.06 15.29
CA ILE A 229 -27.72 7.23 16.00
C ILE A 229 -26.77 8.43 15.86
N ARG A 230 -25.46 8.21 15.98
CA ARG A 230 -24.48 9.29 15.83
C ARG A 230 -24.43 9.84 14.41
N LEU A 231 -24.49 8.99 13.39
CA LEU A 231 -24.57 9.39 11.99
C LEU A 231 -25.87 10.15 11.70
N PHE A 232 -26.99 9.71 12.25
CA PHE A 232 -28.27 10.41 12.14
C PHE A 232 -28.22 11.79 12.80
N ASN A 233 -27.67 11.89 14.01
CA ASN A 233 -27.49 13.17 14.69
C ASN A 233 -26.53 14.11 13.95
N GLN A 234 -25.52 13.55 13.28
CA GLN A 234 -24.64 14.31 12.38
C GLN A 234 -25.41 14.89 11.19
N HIS A 235 -26.25 14.08 10.53
CA HIS A 235 -27.09 14.52 9.43
C HIS A 235 -28.06 15.64 9.86
N GLN A 236 -28.64 15.53 11.06
CA GLN A 236 -29.51 16.55 11.66
C GLN A 236 -28.74 17.80 12.17
N GLN A 237 -27.41 17.83 12.04
CA GLN A 237 -26.52 18.88 12.57
C GLN A 237 -26.64 19.10 14.09
N LYS A 238 -27.04 18.06 14.83
CA LYS A 238 -27.20 18.07 16.31
C LYS A 238 -26.11 17.30 17.05
N GLY A 239 -25.20 16.64 16.33
CA GLY A 239 -24.11 15.86 16.89
C GLY A 239 -23.14 15.37 15.81
N GLY A 240 -22.47 14.25 16.06
CA GLY A 240 -21.49 13.68 15.14
C GLY A 240 -20.07 14.19 15.37
N ALA A 241 -19.75 14.65 16.58
CA ALA A 241 -18.40 15.07 16.93
C ALA A 241 -17.38 13.97 16.58
N GLY A 242 -16.24 14.33 16.02
CA GLY A 242 -15.21 13.38 15.62
C GLY A 242 -15.56 12.45 14.45
N LEU A 243 -16.81 12.43 13.94
CA LEU A 243 -17.15 11.75 12.70
C LEU A 243 -16.81 12.66 11.52
N PRO A 244 -16.03 12.20 10.54
CA PRO A 244 -15.70 13.02 9.39
C PRO A 244 -16.95 13.22 8.51
N ALA A 245 -17.29 14.46 8.21
CA ALA A 245 -18.35 14.76 7.23
C ALA A 245 -17.90 14.27 5.84
N LEU A 246 -18.76 13.51 5.15
CA LEU A 246 -18.41 12.89 3.88
C LEU A 246 -17.96 13.92 2.83
N ASP A 247 -18.74 14.97 2.61
CA ASP A 247 -18.40 16.00 1.63
C ASP A 247 -17.06 16.67 1.95
N GLY A 248 -16.77 16.91 3.24
CA GLY A 248 -15.48 17.45 3.68
C GLY A 248 -14.31 16.48 3.54
N VAL A 249 -14.55 15.16 3.56
CA VAL A 249 -13.51 14.17 3.20
C VAL A 249 -13.26 14.22 1.69
N ILE A 250 -14.33 14.20 0.88
CA ILE A 250 -14.24 14.22 -0.58
C ILE A 250 -13.52 15.47 -1.06
N GLU A 251 -13.84 16.64 -0.51
CA GLU A 251 -13.18 17.90 -0.84
C GLU A 251 -11.69 17.87 -0.50
N ARG A 252 -11.31 17.31 0.66
CA ARG A 252 -9.91 17.15 1.07
C ARG A 252 -9.12 16.21 0.18
N LEU A 253 -9.77 15.20 -0.41
CA LEU A 253 -9.10 14.27 -1.33
C LEU A 253 -8.67 14.95 -2.63
N LYS A 254 -9.30 16.07 -3.01
CA LYS A 254 -8.98 16.82 -4.25
C LYS A 254 -8.81 15.91 -5.47
N SER A 255 -9.61 14.85 -5.54
CA SER A 255 -9.37 13.71 -6.43
C SER A 255 -9.49 14.09 -7.91
N ALA A 256 -10.36 15.03 -8.25
CA ALA A 256 -10.46 15.61 -9.59
C ALA A 256 -9.24 16.45 -9.97
N GLU A 257 -8.73 17.28 -9.05
CA GLU A 257 -7.50 18.07 -9.29
C GLU A 257 -6.30 17.15 -9.47
N LEU A 258 -6.19 16.10 -8.64
CA LEU A 258 -5.13 15.09 -8.77
C LEU A 258 -5.21 14.37 -10.11
N LEU A 259 -6.41 13.95 -10.55
CA LEU A 259 -6.61 13.28 -11.83
C LEU A 259 -6.18 14.16 -13.00
N ASN A 260 -6.59 15.43 -13.00
CA ASN A 260 -6.17 16.39 -14.02
C ASN A 260 -4.65 16.60 -14.05
N ARG A 261 -4.00 16.63 -12.87
CA ARG A 261 -2.54 16.75 -12.78
C ARG A 261 -1.83 15.53 -13.35
N VAL A 262 -2.26 14.33 -12.98
CA VAL A 262 -1.68 13.08 -13.49
C VAL A 262 -1.87 12.97 -15.00
N GLN A 263 -3.06 13.32 -15.52
CA GLN A 263 -3.34 13.31 -16.95
C GLN A 263 -2.43 14.29 -17.71
N LYS A 264 -2.30 15.52 -17.21
CA LYS A 264 -1.42 16.53 -17.82
C LYS A 264 0.03 16.07 -17.85
N GLU A 265 0.53 15.50 -16.75
CA GLU A 265 1.90 15.00 -16.66
C GLU A 265 2.13 13.80 -17.60
N ALA A 266 1.14 12.91 -17.75
CA ALA A 266 1.19 11.81 -18.72
C ALA A 266 1.21 12.32 -20.17
N GLU A 267 0.43 13.36 -20.50
CA GLU A 267 0.43 13.99 -21.83
C GLU A 267 1.78 14.63 -22.14
N GLU A 268 2.33 15.43 -21.23
CA GLU A 268 3.65 16.05 -21.36
C GLU A 268 4.75 15.00 -21.55
N LEU A 269 4.71 13.92 -20.77
CA LEU A 269 5.68 12.84 -20.84
C LEU A 269 5.57 12.00 -22.12
N ASN A 270 4.35 11.83 -22.63
CA ASN A 270 4.11 11.19 -23.92
C ASN A 270 4.71 12.01 -25.06
N ASP A 271 4.61 13.34 -25.02
CA ASP A 271 5.24 14.20 -26.02
C ASP A 271 6.77 14.16 -25.93
N ILE A 272 7.35 14.08 -24.73
CA ILE A 272 8.78 13.81 -24.55
C ILE A 272 9.16 12.46 -25.19
N CYS A 273 8.39 11.40 -24.95
CA CYS A 273 8.65 10.08 -25.56
C CYS A 273 8.59 10.11 -27.09
N LYS A 274 7.65 10.89 -27.67
CA LYS A 274 7.58 11.09 -29.12
C LYS A 274 8.82 11.80 -29.64
N ALA A 275 9.24 12.90 -29.00
CA ALA A 275 10.44 13.64 -29.41
C ALA A 275 11.70 12.76 -29.40
N TYR A 276 11.91 11.96 -28.34
CA TYR A 276 13.01 10.99 -28.31
C TYR A 276 12.90 9.94 -29.42
N THR A 277 11.69 9.44 -29.69
CA THR A 277 11.44 8.47 -30.76
C THR A 277 11.77 9.06 -32.14
N ASP A 278 11.36 10.29 -32.39
CA ASP A 278 11.61 11.00 -33.64
C ASP A 278 13.11 11.23 -33.87
N VAL A 279 13.85 11.64 -32.83
CA VAL A 279 15.33 11.79 -32.88
C VAL A 279 16.00 10.45 -33.20
N ILE A 280 15.59 9.36 -32.55
CA ILE A 280 16.16 8.02 -32.78
C ILE A 280 15.85 7.52 -34.21
N ILE A 281 14.66 7.79 -34.73
CA ILE A 281 14.28 7.44 -36.11
C ILE A 281 15.07 8.27 -37.12
N ALA A 282 15.16 9.59 -36.91
CA ALA A 282 15.90 10.51 -37.77
C ALA A 282 17.41 10.17 -37.81
N ALA A 283 17.98 9.73 -36.68
CA ALA A 283 19.37 9.27 -36.63
C ALA A 283 19.62 7.99 -37.44
N LYS A 284 18.64 7.07 -37.50
CA LYS A 284 18.72 5.85 -38.32
C LYS A 284 18.50 6.10 -39.81
N ASN A 285 17.63 7.04 -40.15
CA ASN A 285 17.27 7.39 -41.52
C ASN A 285 17.35 8.92 -41.70
N PRO A 286 18.56 9.49 -41.85
CA PRO A 286 18.71 10.93 -41.97
C PRO A 286 17.99 11.43 -43.23
N PRO A 287 17.15 12.49 -43.12
CA PRO A 287 16.49 13.06 -44.28
C PRO A 287 17.53 13.57 -45.28
N ARG A 288 17.39 13.18 -46.57
CA ARG A 288 18.29 13.65 -47.63
C ARG A 288 18.19 15.17 -47.74
N GLY A 289 19.28 15.87 -47.42
CA GLY A 289 19.36 17.34 -47.48
C GLY A 289 18.78 18.09 -46.28
N GLY A 290 18.58 17.43 -45.14
CA GLY A 290 18.12 18.09 -43.90
C GLY A 290 19.24 18.85 -43.16
N PRO A 291 18.88 19.75 -42.22
CA PRO A 291 19.80 20.69 -41.55
C PRO A 291 20.62 20.06 -40.42
N TRP A 292 20.95 18.77 -40.53
CA TRP A 292 21.78 18.08 -39.56
C TRP A 292 23.25 18.30 -39.95
N ASP A 293 23.81 19.45 -39.56
CA ASP A 293 25.23 19.78 -39.78
C ASP A 293 26.18 18.75 -39.15
N LYS A 294 25.70 17.99 -38.14
CA LYS A 294 26.38 16.85 -37.51
C LYS A 294 25.36 15.76 -37.19
N LEU A 295 25.62 14.53 -37.64
CA LEU A 295 24.84 13.37 -37.21
C LEU A 295 25.16 13.06 -35.73
N PRO A 296 24.17 12.65 -34.92
CA PRO A 296 24.41 12.16 -33.57
C PRO A 296 25.38 10.97 -33.57
N THR A 297 26.27 10.94 -32.59
CA THR A 297 27.16 9.79 -32.35
C THR A 297 26.38 8.58 -31.85
N GLU A 298 26.91 7.36 -32.05
CA GLU A 298 26.24 6.14 -31.55
C GLU A 298 26.06 6.16 -30.03
N GLN A 299 26.98 6.79 -29.29
CA GLN A 299 26.86 6.97 -27.84
C GLN A 299 25.69 7.89 -27.45
N GLU A 300 25.47 8.98 -28.19
CA GLU A 300 24.33 9.87 -27.96
C GLU A 300 23.00 9.17 -28.30
N ILE A 301 22.98 8.34 -29.34
CA ILE A 301 21.80 7.54 -29.71
C ILE A 301 21.51 6.48 -28.63
N GLU A 302 22.53 5.82 -28.09
CA GLU A 302 22.34 4.80 -27.05
C GLU A 302 21.88 5.42 -25.72
N ARG A 303 22.40 6.61 -25.40
CA ARG A 303 21.89 7.41 -24.28
C ARG A 303 20.42 7.79 -24.50
N ALA A 304 20.08 8.31 -25.67
CA ALA A 304 18.70 8.66 -26.02
C ALA A 304 17.74 7.45 -25.98
N ARG A 305 18.19 6.25 -26.38
CA ARG A 305 17.42 5.01 -26.24
C ARG A 305 17.17 4.67 -24.77
N SER A 306 18.19 4.81 -23.93
CA SER A 306 18.08 4.48 -22.52
C SER A 306 17.23 5.50 -21.76
N ASP A 307 17.35 6.79 -22.09
CA ASP A 307 16.47 7.84 -21.58
C ASP A 307 15.02 7.62 -22.05
N LEU A 308 14.80 7.23 -23.31
CA LEU A 308 13.47 6.88 -23.80
C LEU A 308 12.86 5.69 -23.04
N LEU A 309 13.66 4.69 -22.67
CA LEU A 309 13.20 3.59 -21.81
C LEU A 309 12.76 4.10 -20.44
N TYR A 310 13.52 5.01 -19.82
CA TYR A 310 13.14 5.65 -18.56
C TYR A 310 11.80 6.39 -18.67
N HIS A 311 11.66 7.27 -19.67
CA HIS A 311 10.44 8.06 -19.84
C HIS A 311 9.22 7.18 -20.17
N ARG A 312 9.40 6.10 -20.95
CA ARG A 312 8.34 5.12 -21.21
C ARG A 312 7.94 4.37 -19.94
N GLN A 313 8.91 3.97 -19.12
CA GLN A 313 8.62 3.32 -17.85
C GLN A 313 7.85 4.26 -16.92
N TYR A 314 8.25 5.53 -16.85
CA TYR A 314 7.55 6.54 -16.07
C TYR A 314 6.13 6.77 -16.59
N LEU A 315 5.95 6.85 -17.91
CA LEU A 315 4.65 6.99 -18.53
C LEU A 315 3.73 5.81 -18.20
N CYS A 316 4.23 4.57 -18.26
CA CYS A 316 3.46 3.40 -17.85
C CYS A 316 2.98 3.50 -16.39
N TYR A 317 3.83 3.99 -15.47
CA TYR A 317 3.42 4.18 -14.07
C TYR A 317 2.37 5.29 -13.91
N LEU A 318 2.50 6.40 -14.64
CA LEU A 318 1.49 7.47 -14.63
C LEU A 318 0.15 6.99 -15.21
N LEU A 319 0.17 6.22 -16.30
CA LEU A 319 -1.06 5.67 -16.91
C LEU A 319 -1.75 4.68 -15.98
N ASN A 320 -1.01 3.80 -15.30
CA ASN A 320 -1.57 2.90 -14.29
C ASN A 320 -2.21 3.71 -13.14
N LEU A 321 -1.51 4.73 -12.64
CA LEU A 321 -2.03 5.60 -11.59
C LEU A 321 -3.29 6.37 -12.04
N GLN A 322 -3.31 6.82 -13.31
CA GLN A 322 -4.46 7.49 -13.91
C GLN A 322 -5.67 6.57 -13.98
N GLU A 323 -5.52 5.32 -14.41
CA GLU A 323 -6.59 4.32 -14.47
C GLU A 323 -7.16 4.01 -13.08
N ASP A 324 -6.27 3.77 -12.10
CA ASP A 324 -6.64 3.52 -10.71
C ASP A 324 -7.40 4.72 -10.13
N LEU A 325 -6.88 5.93 -10.33
CA LEU A 325 -7.49 7.15 -9.82
C LEU A 325 -8.83 7.47 -10.50
N ALA A 326 -8.93 7.31 -11.82
CA ALA A 326 -10.18 7.49 -12.56
C ALA A 326 -11.26 6.53 -12.04
N SER A 327 -10.91 5.25 -11.90
CA SER A 327 -11.79 4.23 -11.34
C SER A 327 -12.23 4.57 -9.92
N SER A 328 -11.32 5.05 -9.07
CA SER A 328 -11.64 5.48 -7.70
C SER A 328 -12.54 6.72 -7.65
N VAL A 329 -12.32 7.70 -8.53
CA VAL A 329 -13.15 8.91 -8.64
C VAL A 329 -14.56 8.56 -9.10
N GLU A 330 -14.71 7.67 -10.07
CA GLU A 330 -16.01 7.22 -10.56
C GLU A 330 -16.78 6.45 -9.49
N ARG A 331 -16.12 5.51 -8.80
CA ARG A 331 -16.73 4.79 -7.67
C ARG A 331 -17.18 5.75 -6.58
N LEU A 332 -16.33 6.69 -6.19
CA LEU A 332 -16.67 7.70 -5.17
C LEU A 332 -17.89 8.54 -5.57
N LYS A 333 -17.99 8.96 -6.82
CA LYS A 333 -19.16 9.68 -7.35
C LYS A 333 -20.42 8.82 -7.41
N SER A 334 -20.28 7.52 -7.66
CA SER A 334 -21.39 6.57 -7.62
C SER A 334 -21.90 6.40 -6.20
N ASP A 335 -21.01 6.09 -5.27
CA ASP A 335 -21.34 5.86 -3.86
C ASP A 335 -21.95 7.12 -3.22
N GLN A 336 -21.45 8.31 -3.57
CA GLN A 336 -22.03 9.58 -3.11
C GLN A 336 -23.46 9.80 -3.63
N ARG A 337 -23.76 9.37 -4.86
CA ARG A 337 -25.13 9.46 -5.40
C ARG A 337 -26.06 8.48 -4.70
N SER A 338 -25.65 7.23 -4.56
CA SER A 338 -26.44 6.21 -3.85
C SER A 338 -26.73 6.62 -2.41
N LEU A 339 -25.74 7.15 -1.68
CA LEU A 339 -25.97 7.65 -0.32
C LEU A 339 -26.96 8.82 -0.30
N ARG A 340 -26.90 9.75 -1.26
CA ARG A 340 -27.85 10.87 -1.32
C ARG A 340 -29.27 10.40 -1.60
N GLU A 341 -29.43 9.39 -2.46
CA GLU A 341 -30.73 8.76 -2.73
C GLU A 341 -31.28 8.09 -1.46
N GLU A 342 -30.46 7.29 -0.77
CA GLU A 342 -30.85 6.65 0.50
C GLU A 342 -31.22 7.67 1.58
N ILE A 343 -30.53 8.81 1.65
CA ILE A 343 -30.85 9.88 2.60
C ILE A 343 -32.19 10.56 2.27
N ILE A 344 -32.53 10.72 0.99
CA ILE A 344 -33.81 11.30 0.56
C ILE A 344 -34.98 10.38 0.94
N ASP A 345 -34.75 9.06 0.92
CA ASP A 345 -35.75 8.05 1.24
C ASP A 345 -36.01 7.86 2.75
N LEU A 346 -35.18 8.45 3.63
CA LEU A 346 -35.26 8.36 5.10
C LEU A 346 -36.10 9.46 5.75
#